data_AF-A0A2E8MFQ4-F1
#
_entry.id   AF-A0A2E8MFQ4-F1
#
_cell.length_a   1.000
_cell.length_b   1.000
_cell.length_c   1.000
_cell.angle_alpha   90.00
_cell.angle_beta   90.00
_cell.angle_gamma   90.00
#
_symmetry.space_group_name_H-M   'P 1'
#
loop_
_entity.id
_entity.type
_entity.pdbx_description
1 polymer ?
#
loop_
_entity_poly.entity_id
_entity_poly.type
_entity_poly.pdbx_seq_one_letter_code
_entity_poly.pdbx_strand_id
1 'polypeptide(L)'
;DNIIKGWCAAISRKGGNCLACHQALIKPWPEGFPPGGNIGPPFVGMAARFPNRDDLRAQIWDATVKNSNTSMPPFGRHKLVSEKSIDYIVDWLLSF
;
A
#
# COMPACT_ATOMS: atom_id res chain seq x y z
N ASP A 1 10.15 13.87 4.76
CA ASP A 1 10.40 12.73 3.88
C ASP A 1 9.08 12.14 3.38
N ASN A 2 8.92 11.89 2.08
CA ASN A 2 7.72 11.27 1.49
C ASN A 2 7.62 9.78 1.84
N ILE A 3 8.75 9.07 1.95
CA ILE A 3 8.80 7.63 2.23
C ILE A 3 8.24 7.34 3.62
N ILE A 4 8.68 8.12 4.63
CA ILE A 4 8.16 8.00 6.00
C ILE A 4 6.66 8.31 6.06
N LYS A 5 6.20 9.35 5.35
CA LYS A 5 4.77 9.68 5.27
C LYS A 5 3.97 8.55 4.61
N GLY A 6 4.53 7.92 3.58
CA GLY A 6 3.94 6.78 2.88
C GLY A 6 3.78 5.57 3.77
N TRP A 7 4.84 5.20 4.48
CA TRP A 7 4.79 4.16 5.51
C TRP A 7 3.68 4.45 6.53
N CYS A 8 3.68 5.63 7.16
CA CYS A 8 2.67 6.01 8.14
C CYS A 8 1.23 5.95 7.60
N ALA A 9 1.03 6.39 6.35
CA ALA A 9 -0.28 6.33 5.69
C ALA A 9 -0.72 4.89 5.39
N ALA A 10 0.21 4.03 4.98
CA ALA A 10 -0.04 2.62 4.68
C ALA A 10 -0.39 1.81 5.94
N ILE A 11 0.31 2.03 7.05
CA ILE A 11 0.16 1.18 8.25
C ILE A 11 -0.95 1.64 9.22
N SER A 12 -1.43 2.87 9.09
CA SER A 12 -2.45 3.39 10.00
C SER A 12 -3.76 2.62 9.83
N ARG A 13 -4.31 2.10 10.95
CA ARG A 13 -5.62 1.43 10.99
C ARG A 13 -6.78 2.33 10.55
N LYS A 14 -6.64 3.64 10.75
CA LYS A 14 -7.60 4.67 10.31
C LYS A 14 -7.32 5.17 8.88
N GLY A 15 -6.23 4.70 8.27
CA GLY A 15 -5.80 5.02 6.91
C GLY A 15 -5.78 3.76 6.04
N GLY A 16 -4.64 3.47 5.42
CA GLY A 16 -4.52 2.36 4.47
C GLY A 16 -4.68 0.97 5.09
N ASN A 17 -4.29 0.79 6.36
CA ASN A 17 -4.29 -0.50 7.06
C ASN A 17 -3.70 -1.66 6.22
N CYS A 18 -2.72 -1.37 5.36
CA CYS A 18 -2.27 -2.28 4.30
C CYS A 18 -1.69 -3.58 4.87
N LEU A 19 -1.07 -3.50 6.06
CA LEU A 19 -0.48 -4.64 6.74
C LEU A 19 -1.51 -5.66 7.25
N ALA A 20 -2.80 -5.33 7.30
CA ALA A 20 -3.83 -6.31 7.63
C ALA A 20 -3.92 -7.42 6.57
N CYS A 21 -3.57 -7.13 5.32
CA CYS A 21 -3.65 -8.07 4.21
C CYS A 21 -2.28 -8.43 3.62
N HIS A 22 -1.31 -7.52 3.69
CA HIS A 22 -0.02 -7.65 3.02
C HIS A 22 1.14 -7.66 4.01
N GLN A 23 2.22 -8.36 3.63
CA GLN A 23 3.50 -8.27 4.33
C GLN A 23 4.40 -7.22 3.66
N ALA A 24 4.94 -6.31 4.47
CA ALA A 24 6.02 -5.40 4.05
C ALA A 24 7.40 -6.00 4.37
N LEU A 25 8.39 -5.72 3.52
CA LEU A 25 9.77 -6.18 3.71
C LEU A 25 10.62 -5.08 4.38
N ILE A 26 10.35 -4.79 5.65
CA ILE A 26 11.12 -3.79 6.41
C ILE A 26 12.01 -4.48 7.43
N LYS A 27 13.26 -4.01 7.53
CA LYS A 27 14.25 -4.45 8.51
C LYS A 27 14.94 -3.24 9.15
N PRO A 28 15.02 -3.15 10.48
CA PRO A 28 14.35 -4.05 11.45
C PRO A 28 12.83 -3.88 11.42
N TRP A 29 12.09 -4.95 11.72
CA TRP A 29 10.65 -4.84 11.94
C TRP A 29 10.40 -4.02 13.21
N PRO A 30 9.47 -3.04 13.22
CA PRO A 30 9.22 -2.24 14.40
C PRO A 30 8.78 -3.09 15.59
N GLU A 31 9.38 -2.84 16.75
CA GLU A 31 9.03 -3.56 17.98
C GLU A 31 7.56 -3.32 18.35
N GLY A 32 6.88 -4.39 18.78
CA GLY A 32 5.45 -4.33 19.15
C GLY A 32 4.48 -4.24 17.97
N PHE A 33 4.93 -4.15 16.73
CA PHE A 33 4.04 -4.22 15.57
C PHE A 33 3.67 -5.68 15.25
N PRO A 34 2.38 -5.99 15.02
CA PRO A 34 1.98 -7.33 14.58
C PRO A 34 2.59 -7.65 13.21
N PRO A 35 2.85 -8.92 12.88
CA PRO A 35 3.30 -9.29 11.54
C PRO A 35 2.24 -8.88 10.49
N GLY A 36 2.69 -8.69 9.25
CA GLY A 36 1.78 -8.41 8.15
C GLY A 36 0.96 -9.65 7.76
N GLY A 37 -0.19 -9.41 7.15
CA GLY A 37 -1.08 -10.44 6.64
C GLY A 37 -0.56 -11.09 5.35
N ASN A 38 -1.25 -12.15 4.93
CA ASN A 38 -0.95 -12.94 3.72
C ASN A 38 -2.17 -13.14 2.81
N ILE A 39 -3.23 -12.34 2.98
CA ILE A 39 -4.41 -12.35 2.11
C ILE A 39 -4.04 -11.80 0.73
N GLY A 40 -3.26 -10.71 0.72
CA GLY A 40 -2.69 -10.12 -0.48
C GLY A 40 -1.22 -10.51 -0.65
N PRO A 41 -0.67 -10.39 -1.87
CA PRO A 41 0.74 -10.69 -2.12
C PRO A 41 1.65 -9.75 -1.31
N PRO A 42 2.81 -10.22 -0.83
CA PRO A 42 3.79 -9.36 -0.15
C PRO A 42 4.27 -8.23 -1.06
N PHE A 43 4.75 -7.14 -0.46
CA PHE A 43 5.32 -5.99 -1.18
C PHE A 43 6.74 -6.25 -1.66
N VAL A 44 7.01 -7.40 -2.28
CA VAL A 44 8.33 -7.73 -2.82
C VAL A 44 8.47 -7.22 -4.25
N GLY A 45 9.59 -6.56 -4.55
CA GLY A 45 9.99 -6.19 -5.91
C GLY A 45 8.95 -5.28 -6.58
N MET A 46 8.40 -4.32 -5.84
CA MET A 46 7.27 -3.52 -6.30
C MET A 46 7.62 -2.69 -7.54
N ALA A 47 8.83 -2.13 -7.61
CA ALA A 47 9.29 -1.39 -8.79
C ALA A 47 9.39 -2.27 -10.05
N ALA A 48 9.77 -3.55 -9.92
CA ALA A 48 9.79 -4.48 -11.04
C ALA A 48 8.37 -4.91 -11.47
N ARG A 49 7.44 -5.01 -10.52
CA ARG A 49 6.03 -5.36 -10.77
C ARG A 49 5.23 -4.20 -11.36
N PHE A 50 5.61 -2.97 -11.04
CA PHE A 50 4.98 -1.73 -11.47
C PHE A 50 6.05 -0.77 -12.02
N PRO A 51 6.56 -1.00 -13.25
CA PRO A 51 7.56 -0.13 -13.86
C PRO A 51 7.02 1.28 -14.16
N ASN A 52 5.69 1.41 -14.31
CA ASN A 52 5.01 2.68 -14.36
C ASN A 52 4.36 2.99 -13.00
N ARG A 53 4.74 4.13 -12.40
CA ARG A 53 4.20 4.62 -11.13
C ARG A 53 2.68 4.74 -11.14
N ASP A 54 2.11 5.17 -12.27
CA ASP A 54 0.68 5.43 -12.38
C ASP A 54 -0.14 4.12 -12.34
N ASP A 55 0.44 2.99 -12.76
CA ASP A 55 -0.22 1.69 -12.66
C ASP A 55 -0.34 1.22 -11.20
N LEU A 56 0.67 1.48 -10.37
CA LEU A 56 0.62 1.20 -8.93
C LEU A 56 -0.34 2.17 -8.23
N ARG A 57 -0.30 3.45 -8.60
CA ARG A 57 -1.22 4.45 -8.07
C ARG A 57 -2.67 4.07 -8.38
N ALA A 58 -2.97 3.68 -9.61
CA ALA A 58 -4.29 3.23 -10.02
C ALA A 58 -4.74 1.97 -9.26
N GLN A 59 -3.82 1.01 -9.06
CA GLN A 59 -4.09 -0.19 -8.25
C GLN A 59 -4.47 0.15 -6.80
N ILE A 60 -3.81 1.13 -6.18
CA ILE A 60 -4.14 1.58 -4.82
C ILE A 60 -5.44 2.40 -4.81
N TRP A 61 -5.64 3.25 -5.82
CA TRP A 61 -6.80 4.13 -5.90
C TRP A 61 -8.11 3.36 -6.09
N ASP A 62 -8.15 2.41 -7.04
CA ASP A 62 -9.27 1.48 -7.23
C ASP A 62 -8.81 0.14 -7.82
N ALA A 63 -8.54 -0.84 -6.96
CA ALA A 63 -8.19 -2.20 -7.34
C ALA A 63 -9.32 -2.94 -8.08
N THR A 64 -10.58 -2.50 -7.94
CA THR A 64 -11.75 -3.17 -8.54
C THR A 64 -11.79 -3.01 -10.05
N VAL A 65 -11.09 -2.01 -10.61
CA VAL A 65 -10.95 -1.81 -12.05
C VAL A 65 -10.24 -2.99 -12.73
N LYS A 66 -9.19 -3.53 -12.09
CA LYS A 66 -8.46 -4.70 -12.61
C LYS A 66 -9.10 -6.03 -12.19
N ASN A 67 -9.73 -6.07 -11.01
CA ASN A 67 -10.42 -7.25 -10.50
C ASN A 67 -11.62 -6.86 -9.64
N SER A 68 -12.83 -6.95 -10.20
CA SER A 68 -14.08 -6.58 -9.50
C SER A 68 -14.36 -7.42 -8.25
N ASN A 69 -13.73 -8.59 -8.11
CA ASN A 69 -13.90 -9.50 -6.98
C ASN A 69 -12.79 -9.38 -5.93
N THR A 70 -11.89 -8.39 -6.07
CA THR A 70 -10.82 -8.16 -5.09
C THR A 70 -11.38 -7.74 -3.74
N SER A 71 -10.75 -8.22 -2.66
CA SER A 71 -11.01 -7.72 -1.31
C SER A 71 -10.23 -6.44 -1.00
N MET A 72 -9.29 -6.02 -1.86
CA MET A 72 -8.54 -4.79 -1.67
C MET A 72 -9.48 -3.57 -1.80
N PRO A 73 -9.61 -2.73 -0.74
CA PRO A 73 -10.52 -1.59 -0.79
C PRO A 73 -10.13 -0.59 -1.89
N PRO A 74 -11.11 0.02 -2.59
CA PRO A 74 -10.83 1.09 -3.54
C PRO A 74 -10.61 2.41 -2.78
N PHE A 75 -9.39 2.59 -2.26
CA PHE A 75 -9.06 3.62 -1.27
C PHE A 75 -9.36 5.05 -1.74
N GLY A 76 -9.10 5.34 -3.02
CA GLY A 76 -9.35 6.66 -3.60
C GLY A 76 -10.82 6.88 -3.92
N ARG A 77 -11.46 5.92 -4.59
CA ARG A 77 -12.88 6.02 -4.97
C ARG A 77 -13.80 6.26 -3.78
N HIS A 78 -13.55 5.56 -2.67
CA HIS A 78 -14.33 5.71 -1.43
C HIS A 78 -13.75 6.77 -0.48
N LYS A 79 -12.70 7.50 -0.88
CA LYS A 79 -12.04 8.55 -0.11
C LYS A 79 -11.54 8.08 1.28
N LEU A 80 -11.16 6.82 1.37
CA LEU A 80 -10.61 6.21 2.59
C LEU A 80 -9.20 6.73 2.89
N VAL A 81 -8.45 7.09 1.85
CA VAL A 81 -7.13 7.68 1.93
C VAL A 81 -7.09 8.90 0.99
N SER A 82 -6.50 10.01 1.43
CA SER A 82 -6.40 11.21 0.60
C SER A 82 -5.52 10.97 -0.63
N GLU A 83 -5.76 11.70 -1.72
CA GLU A 83 -4.96 11.62 -2.96
C GLU A 83 -3.45 11.76 -2.68
N LYS A 84 -3.09 12.73 -1.84
CA LYS A 84 -1.69 12.98 -1.46
C LYS A 84 -1.09 11.84 -0.64
N SER A 85 -1.89 11.22 0.24
CA SER A 85 -1.45 10.05 1.00
C SER A 85 -1.29 8.83 0.10
N ILE A 86 -2.14 8.65 -0.91
CA ILE A 86 -1.97 7.60 -1.93
C ILE A 86 -0.64 7.79 -2.66
N ASP A 87 -0.33 9.03 -3.07
CA ASP A 87 0.96 9.33 -3.70
C ASP A 87 2.16 8.99 -2.81
N TYR A 88 2.08 9.29 -1.51
CA TYR A 88 3.14 8.91 -0.57
C TYR A 88 3.25 7.39 -0.38
N ILE A 89 2.14 6.65 -0.34
CA ILE A 89 2.15 5.19 -0.26
C ILE A 89 2.83 4.59 -1.50
N VAL A 90 2.55 5.13 -2.68
CA VAL A 90 3.19 4.72 -3.93
C VAL A 90 4.70 4.97 -3.86
N ASP A 91 5.12 6.17 -3.43
CA ASP A 91 6.54 6.51 -3.29
C ASP A 91 7.25 5.55 -2.32
N TRP A 92 6.60 5.21 -1.19
CA TRP A 92 7.13 4.24 -0.23
C TRP A 92 7.25 2.84 -0.83
N LEU A 93 6.20 2.32 -1.48
CA LEU A 93 6.23 0.98 -2.07
C LEU A 93 7.28 0.83 -3.18
N LEU A 94 7.59 1.91 -3.91
CA LEU A 94 8.61 1.89 -4.97
C LEU A 94 10.04 2.08 -4.44
N SER A 95 10.22 2.32 -3.14
CA SER A 95 11.54 2.56 -2.55
C SER A 95 12.36 1.30 -2.25
N PHE A 96 11.76 0.10 -2.40
CA PHE A 96 12.40 -1.19 -2.10
C PHE A 96 11.96 -2.33 -3.03
#